data_AF-A0AAV2Z6E1-F1
#
_entry.id   AF-A0AAV2Z6E1-F1
#
_cell.length_a   1.000
_cell.length_b   1.000
_cell.length_c   1.000
_cell.angle_alpha   90.00
_cell.angle_beta   90.00
_cell.angle_gamma   90.00
#
_symmetry.space_group_name_H-M   'P 1'
#
loop_
_entity.id
_entity.type
_entity.pdbx_description
1 polymer ?
#
loop_
_entity_poly.entity_id
_entity_poly.type
_entity_poly.pdbx_seq_one_letter_code
_entity_poly.pdbx_strand_id
1 'polypeptide(L)'
;MDSLGRSLYVDMYAFNLAVFPLTHAMFLFGLLTCVWPKQRMLPTHPIIACVTDALENCGGSYLLLEFPVRHDDVALIASVCTPIKWFTIMAAAIASASGVAWCRVHCWLVPMGCYSLLRPTSQT
;
A
#
# COMPACT_ATOMS: atom_id res chain seq x y z
N MET A 1 -24.85 -18.66 8.15
CA MET A 1 -24.15 -17.38 8.41
C MET A 1 -25.25 -16.34 8.55
N ASP A 2 -25.43 -15.82 9.75
CA ASP A 2 -26.59 -14.95 10.06
C ASP A 2 -26.43 -13.58 9.38
N SER A 3 -27.55 -12.93 9.07
CA SER A 3 -27.58 -11.63 8.37
C SER A 3 -26.77 -10.54 9.09
N LEU A 4 -26.75 -10.58 10.43
CA LEU A 4 -25.94 -9.69 11.27
C LEU A 4 -24.43 -9.90 11.06
N GLY A 5 -23.98 -11.15 11.01
CA GLY A 5 -22.57 -11.47 10.78
C GLY A 5 -22.09 -10.97 9.43
N ARG A 6 -22.93 -11.11 8.41
CA ARG A 6 -22.64 -10.63 7.06
C ARG A 6 -22.50 -9.11 6.99
N SER A 7 -23.39 -8.38 7.68
CA SER A 7 -23.33 -6.92 7.76
C SER A 7 -22.03 -6.44 8.41
N LEU A 8 -21.64 -7.04 9.54
CA LEU A 8 -20.40 -6.68 10.24
C LEU A 8 -19.16 -6.94 9.39
N TYR A 9 -19.14 -8.03 8.62
CA TYR A 9 -18.04 -8.31 7.69
C TYR A 9 -17.96 -7.27 6.56
N VAL A 10 -19.10 -6.87 5.98
CA VAL A 10 -19.13 -5.84 4.94
C VAL A 10 -18.63 -4.50 5.48
N ASP A 11 -19.02 -4.10 6.69
CA ASP A 11 -18.53 -2.88 7.33
C ASP A 11 -17.02 -2.92 7.60
N MET A 12 -16.50 -4.08 8.03
CA MET A 12 -15.05 -4.29 8.18
C MET A 12 -14.31 -4.14 6.85
N TYR A 13 -14.84 -4.73 5.77
CA TYR A 13 -14.26 -4.58 4.43
C TYR A 13 -14.30 -3.13 3.94
N ALA A 14 -15.39 -2.41 4.18
CA ALA A 14 -15.52 -0.99 3.82
C ALA A 14 -14.50 -0.11 4.57
N PHE A 15 -14.28 -0.37 5.86
CA PHE A 15 -13.24 0.32 6.64
C PHE A 15 -11.83 0.00 6.11
N ASN A 16 -11.56 -1.28 5.82
CA ASN A 16 -10.29 -1.72 5.26
C ASN A 16 -10.06 -1.24 3.82
N LEU A 17 -11.11 -0.88 3.08
CA LEU A 17 -11.00 -0.48 1.67
C LEU A 17 -10.30 0.87 1.46
N ALA A 18 -10.47 1.81 2.40
CA ALA A 18 -10.13 3.21 2.17
C ALA A 18 -9.01 3.71 3.08
N VAL A 19 -9.13 3.49 4.39
CA VAL A 19 -8.24 4.17 5.35
C VAL A 19 -6.91 3.46 5.46
N PHE A 20 -6.93 2.14 5.58
CA PHE A 20 -5.73 1.33 5.78
C PHE A 20 -4.79 1.35 4.57
N PRO A 21 -5.20 0.93 3.36
CA PRO A 21 -4.31 0.83 2.21
C PRO A 21 -3.79 2.19 1.79
N LEU A 22 -4.62 3.23 1.80
CA LEU A 22 -4.22 4.57 1.37
C LEU A 22 -3.18 5.18 2.32
N THR A 23 -3.39 5.08 3.64
CA THR A 23 -2.45 5.63 4.63
C THR A 23 -1.11 4.91 4.56
N HIS A 24 -1.12 3.58 4.51
CA HIS A 24 0.11 2.77 4.45
C HIS A 24 0.84 2.94 3.11
N ALA A 25 0.10 3.02 2.00
CA ALA A 25 0.68 3.22 0.69
C ALA A 25 1.34 4.60 0.56
N MET A 26 0.67 5.67 1.02
CA MET A 26 1.26 7.01 1.00
C MET A 26 2.49 7.11 1.91
N PHE A 27 2.43 6.51 3.10
CA PHE A 27 3.58 6.48 4.01
C PHE A 27 4.78 5.77 3.38
N LEU A 28 4.58 4.55 2.86
CA LEU A 28 5.66 3.78 2.21
C LEU A 28 6.15 4.45 0.94
N PHE A 29 5.26 5.07 0.16
CA PHE A 29 5.62 5.85 -1.03
C PHE A 29 6.56 6.99 -0.65
N GLY A 30 6.15 7.82 0.31
CA GLY A 30 6.96 8.93 0.82
C GLY A 30 8.32 8.46 1.32
N LEU A 31 8.34 7.42 2.16
CA LEU A 31 9.57 6.85 2.68
C LEU A 31 10.51 6.37 1.57
N LEU A 32 10.00 5.60 0.60
CA LEU A 32 10.80 5.10 -0.53
C LEU A 32 11.29 6.23 -1.44
N THR A 33 10.50 7.29 -1.64
CA THR A 33 10.97 8.46 -2.41
C THR A 33 12.07 9.23 -1.70
N CYS A 34 12.02 9.33 -0.37
CA CYS A 34 13.06 9.98 0.42
C CYS A 34 14.37 9.18 0.43
N VAL A 35 14.26 7.87 0.58
CA VAL A 35 15.41 6.98 0.78
C VAL A 35 16.02 6.54 -0.56
N TRP A 36 15.22 6.40 -1.60
CA TRP A 36 15.64 5.97 -2.94
C TRP A 36 15.19 6.95 -4.05
N PRO A 37 15.57 8.24 -4.01
CA PRO A 37 15.04 9.27 -4.91
C PRO A 37 15.34 9.01 -6.40
N LYS A 38 16.37 8.24 -6.72
CA LYS A 38 16.76 7.89 -8.10
C LYS A 38 16.04 6.65 -8.65
N GLN A 39 15.44 5.82 -7.79
CA GLN A 39 14.82 4.56 -8.18
C GLN A 39 13.30 4.69 -8.26
N ARG A 40 12.80 5.21 -9.39
CA ARG A 40 11.38 5.51 -9.59
C ARG A 40 10.45 4.28 -9.54
N MET A 41 10.97 3.06 -9.69
CA MET A 41 10.18 1.82 -9.62
C MET A 41 9.92 1.33 -8.19
N LEU A 42 10.71 1.77 -7.20
CA LEU A 42 10.46 1.36 -5.82
C LEU A 42 9.19 2.02 -5.24
N PRO A 43 8.96 3.34 -5.42
CA PRO A 43 7.74 3.99 -4.98
C PRO A 43 6.45 3.46 -5.65
N THR A 44 6.52 2.78 -6.79
CA THR A 44 5.30 2.21 -7.41
C THR A 44 4.79 0.96 -6.68
N HIS A 45 5.61 0.29 -5.87
CA HIS A 45 5.20 -0.89 -5.10
C HIS A 45 4.04 -0.58 -4.14
N PRO A 46 4.11 0.46 -3.28
CA PRO A 46 2.98 0.89 -2.46
C PRO A 46 1.67 1.11 -3.23
N ILE A 47 1.74 1.62 -4.46
CA ILE A 47 0.57 1.85 -5.32
C ILE A 47 -0.03 0.51 -5.77
N ILE A 48 0.80 -0.41 -6.24
CA ILE A 48 0.36 -1.76 -6.64
C ILE A 48 -0.31 -2.47 -5.47
N ALA A 49 0.31 -2.43 -4.28
CA ALA A 49 -0.25 -2.99 -3.06
C ALA A 49 -1.64 -2.39 -2.74
N CYS A 50 -1.78 -1.07 -2.83
CA CYS A 50 -3.04 -0.37 -2.61
C CYS A 50 -4.14 -0.81 -3.59
N VAL A 51 -3.82 -0.93 -4.88
CA VAL A 51 -4.79 -1.37 -5.90
C VAL A 51 -5.22 -2.82 -5.66
N THR A 52 -4.27 -3.73 -5.39
CA THR A 52 -4.60 -5.13 -5.11
C THR A 52 -5.39 -5.32 -3.82
N ASP A 53 -5.15 -4.48 -2.80
CA ASP A 53 -5.94 -4.49 -1.57
C ASP A 53 -7.38 -4.02 -1.81
N ALA A 54 -7.57 -2.94 -2.58
CA ALA A 54 -8.90 -2.48 -2.95
C ALA A 54 -9.67 -3.54 -3.77
N LEU A 55 -9.02 -4.20 -4.74
CA LEU A 55 -9.65 -5.25 -5.54
C LEU A 55 -10.05 -6.47 -4.70
N GLU A 56 -9.19 -6.89 -3.77
CA GLU A 56 -9.47 -8.00 -2.86
C GLU A 56 -10.64 -7.69 -1.93
N ASN A 57 -10.62 -6.53 -1.26
CA ASN A 57 -11.68 -6.13 -0.35
C ASN A 57 -13.02 -5.89 -1.09
N CYS A 58 -13.00 -5.28 -2.28
CA CYS A 58 -14.20 -5.12 -3.12
C CYS A 58 -14.78 -6.48 -3.53
N GLY A 59 -13.92 -7.41 -3.94
CA GLY A 59 -14.33 -8.77 -4.31
C GLY A 59 -14.96 -9.51 -3.12
N GLY A 60 -14.35 -9.41 -1.94
CA GLY A 60 -14.88 -9.97 -0.69
C GLY A 60 -16.25 -9.39 -0.33
N SER A 61 -16.40 -8.05 -0.36
CA SER A 61 -17.69 -7.38 -0.12
C SER A 61 -18.76 -7.82 -1.11
N TYR A 62 -18.42 -7.88 -2.40
CA TYR A 62 -19.37 -8.30 -3.44
C TYR A 62 -19.86 -9.73 -3.23
N LEU A 63 -18.95 -10.68 -2.98
CA LEU A 63 -19.29 -12.08 -2.72
C LEU A 63 -20.18 -12.25 -1.48
N LEU A 64 -19.97 -11.43 -0.45
CA LEU A 64 -20.81 -11.44 0.75
C LEU A 64 -22.21 -10.88 0.47
N LEU A 65 -22.31 -9.78 -0.28
CA LEU A 65 -23.60 -9.16 -0.61
C LEU A 65 -24.48 -10.07 -1.47
N GLU A 66 -23.90 -10.73 -2.47
CA GLU A 66 -24.60 -11.62 -3.40
C GLU A 66 -24.86 -13.03 -2.86
N PHE A 67 -24.39 -13.36 -1.65
CA PHE A 67 -24.62 -14.68 -1.06
C PHE A 67 -26.12 -15.01 -1.01
N PRO A 68 -26.55 -16.21 -1.49
CA PRO A 68 -25.76 -17.41 -1.78
C PRO A 68 -25.27 -17.58 -3.23
N VAL A 69 -25.43 -16.60 -4.11
CA VAL A 69 -24.98 -16.67 -5.51
C VAL A 69 -23.45 -16.78 -5.54
N ARG A 70 -22.94 -17.76 -6.30
CA ARG A 70 -21.50 -17.96 -6.48
C ARG A 70 -20.99 -17.18 -7.68
N HIS A 71 -19.86 -16.50 -7.49
CA HIS A 71 -19.10 -15.82 -8.54
C HIS A 71 -17.64 -16.27 -8.48
N ASP A 72 -17.32 -17.35 -9.20
CA ASP A 72 -15.99 -17.98 -9.15
C ASP A 72 -14.89 -17.05 -9.70
N ASP A 73 -15.19 -16.21 -10.68
CA ASP A 73 -14.25 -15.22 -11.24
C ASP A 73 -13.81 -14.19 -10.19
N VAL A 74 -14.77 -13.68 -9.40
CA VAL A 74 -14.49 -12.68 -8.35
C VAL A 74 -13.69 -13.33 -7.22
N ALA A 75 -14.04 -14.56 -6.85
CA ALA A 75 -13.30 -15.32 -5.85
C ALA A 75 -11.85 -15.59 -6.28
N LEU A 76 -11.65 -15.91 -7.56
CA LEU A 76 -10.31 -16.10 -8.14
C LEU A 76 -9.50 -14.79 -8.11
N ILE A 77 -10.09 -13.67 -8.55
CA ILE A 77 -9.41 -12.37 -8.55
C ILE A 77 -8.99 -11.98 -7.12
N ALA A 78 -9.90 -12.06 -6.15
CA ALA A 78 -9.60 -11.75 -4.75
C ALA A 78 -8.51 -12.66 -4.18
N SER A 79 -8.55 -13.96 -4.52
CA SER A 79 -7.55 -14.94 -4.11
C SER A 79 -6.16 -14.65 -4.70
N VAL A 80 -6.06 -14.15 -5.93
CA VAL A 80 -4.79 -13.77 -6.58
C VAL A 80 -4.29 -12.40 -6.11
N CYS A 81 -5.18 -11.46 -5.83
CA CYS A 81 -4.81 -10.14 -5.32
C CYS A 81 -4.16 -10.22 -3.92
N THR A 82 -4.60 -11.16 -3.08
CA THR A 82 -4.06 -11.37 -1.73
C THR A 82 -2.54 -11.61 -1.71
N PRO A 83 -1.97 -12.62 -2.41
CA PRO A 83 -0.53 -12.82 -2.43
C PRO A 83 0.22 -11.66 -3.09
N ILE A 84 -0.29 -11.09 -4.20
CA ILE A 84 0.37 -9.96 -4.88
C ILE A 84 0.51 -8.78 -3.91
N LYS A 85 -0.55 -8.45 -3.18
CA LYS A 85 -0.53 -7.43 -2.13
C LYS A 85 0.60 -7.68 -1.14
N TRP A 86 0.64 -8.87 -0.53
CA TRP A 86 1.61 -9.18 0.51
C TRP A 86 3.05 -9.21 -0.01
N PHE A 87 3.30 -9.77 -1.19
CA PHE A 87 4.63 -9.73 -1.82
C PHE A 87 5.10 -8.30 -2.06
N THR A 88 4.20 -7.44 -2.55
CA THR A 88 4.52 -6.05 -2.85
C THR A 88 4.80 -5.25 -1.58
N ILE A 89 4.03 -5.47 -0.51
CA ILE A 89 4.26 -4.86 0.80
C ILE A 89 5.61 -5.30 1.38
N MET A 90 5.93 -6.59 1.32
CA MET A 90 7.22 -7.10 1.82
C MET A 90 8.40 -6.52 1.06
N ALA A 91 8.30 -6.43 -0.28
CA ALA A 91 9.33 -5.81 -1.10
C ALA A 91 9.52 -4.31 -0.73
N ALA A 92 8.44 -3.56 -0.56
CA ALA A 92 8.48 -2.17 -0.14
C ALA A 92 9.07 -1.99 1.27
N ALA A 93 8.74 -2.89 2.20
CA ALA A 93 9.27 -2.88 3.57
C ALA A 93 10.78 -3.17 3.60
N ILE A 94 11.24 -4.19 2.86
CA ILE A 94 12.67 -4.52 2.74
C ILE A 94 13.45 -3.38 2.08
N ALA A 95 12.92 -2.78 1.02
CA ALA A 95 13.55 -1.64 0.37
C ALA A 95 13.63 -0.43 1.31
N SER A 96 12.57 -0.17 2.09
CA SER A 96 12.57 0.89 3.09
C SER A 96 13.60 0.65 4.20
N ALA A 97 13.62 -0.56 4.77
CA ALA A 97 14.54 -0.93 5.84
C ALA A 97 16.00 -0.89 5.38
N SER A 98 16.30 -1.46 4.21
CA SER A 98 17.65 -1.47 3.65
C SER A 98 18.15 -0.06 3.34
N GLY A 99 17.28 0.80 2.81
CA GLY A 99 17.66 2.16 2.52
C GLY A 99 17.80 3.03 3.78
N VAL A 100 16.98 2.84 4.82
CA VAL A 100 17.18 3.50 6.13
C VAL A 100 18.50 3.04 6.76
N ALA A 101 18.81 1.74 6.70
CA ALA A 101 20.08 1.22 7.18
C ALA A 101 21.27 1.80 6.40
N TRP A 102 21.16 1.87 5.07
CA TRP A 102 22.15 2.51 4.20
C TRP A 102 22.35 3.99 4.57
N CYS A 103 21.27 4.76 4.70
CA CYS A 103 21.33 6.14 5.15
C CYS A 103 21.96 6.25 6.54
N ARG A 104 21.70 5.34 7.48
CA ARG A 104 22.36 5.39 8.80
C ARG A 104 23.86 5.13 8.74
N VAL A 105 24.30 4.21 7.88
CA VAL A 105 25.72 3.89 7.71
C VAL A 105 26.46 4.99 6.95
N HIS A 106 25.84 5.58 5.93
CA HIS A 106 26.49 6.53 5.02
C HIS A 106 26.17 8.01 5.29
N CYS A 107 25.06 8.36 5.96
CA CYS A 107 24.72 9.75 6.31
C CYS A 107 25.41 10.27 7.59
N TRP A 108 26.30 9.51 8.23
CA TRP A 108 27.34 10.16 9.06
C TRP A 108 28.24 11.10 8.22
N LEU A 109 28.22 11.02 6.89
CA LEU A 109 29.02 11.86 5.98
C LEU A 109 28.20 12.83 5.11
N VAL A 110 26.87 12.82 5.14
CA VAL A 110 26.04 13.71 4.29
C VAL A 110 24.91 14.31 5.11
N PRO A 111 24.98 15.61 5.47
CA PRO A 111 23.89 16.27 6.17
C PRO A 111 22.67 16.34 5.26
N MET A 112 21.53 16.00 5.85
CA MET A 112 20.15 16.11 5.36
C MET A 112 19.93 17.05 4.16
N GLY A 113 20.20 16.57 2.95
CA GLY A 113 19.81 17.21 1.69
C GLY A 113 18.29 17.29 1.46
N CYS A 114 17.48 16.66 2.32
CA CYS A 114 16.02 16.76 2.31
C CYS A 114 15.47 18.19 2.53
N TYR A 115 16.28 19.15 3.01
CA TYR A 115 15.83 20.54 3.14
C TYR A 115 15.81 21.33 1.81
N SER A 116 16.40 20.81 0.74
CA SER A 116 16.51 21.55 -0.53
C SER A 116 15.19 21.65 -1.31
N LEU A 117 14.19 20.82 -0.99
CA LEU A 117 12.85 20.85 -1.62
C LEU A 117 11.85 21.80 -0.93
N LEU A 118 12.24 22.44 0.18
CA LEU A 118 11.41 23.41 0.91
C LEU A 118 11.88 24.87 0.78
N ARG A 119 12.88 25.16 -0.06
CA ARG A 119 13.17 26.56 -0.42
C ARG A 119 12.17 27.02 -1.47
N PRO A 120 11.25 27.96 -1.17
CA PRO A 120 10.61 28.71 -2.23
C PRO A 120 11.74 29.43 -3.00
N THR A 121 11.79 29.19 -4.30
CA THR A 121 12.60 29.94 -5.24
C THR A 121 12.14 31.40 -5.21
N SER A 122 12.70 32.19 -4.29
CA SER A 122 12.83 33.63 -4.50
C SER A 122 14.15 33.86 -5.25
N GLN A 123 14.15 34.86 -6.13
CA GLN A 123 15.13 35.16 -7.20
C GLN A 123 14.71 34.48 -8.51
N THR A 124 14.18 35.20 -9.51
CA THR A 124 14.35 36.62 -9.89
C THR A 124 13.08 37.19 -10.51
#